data_AF-A0A3M1KHL3-F1
#
_entry.id   AF-A0A3M1KHL3-F1
#
_cell.length_a   1.000
_cell.length_b   1.000
_cell.length_c   1.000
_cell.angle_alpha   90.00
_cell.angle_beta   90.00
_cell.angle_gamma   90.00
#
_symmetry.space_group_name_H-M   'P 1'
#
loop_
_entity.id
_entity.type
_entity.pdbx_description
1 polymer ?
#
loop_
_entity_poly.entity_id
_entity_poly.type
_entity_poly.pdbx_seq_one_letter_code
_entity_poly.pdbx_strand_id
1 'polypeptide(L)'
;KTVAMLVPEQPQGPYAQFNPAPSFNLLRQKLMETATVKELDLKDGKVPADVDVLLVLAPRELSELQQYAIDQFLMRGGTVLMAASPFATELTARSLAATEKDTGLEKWLAQQGLTIKKQLVADPMNSRFPVPVTRRMGGFQFQEVRLLDYPFFIDARDDRLNQDSPITKGLPQVTMAWASPIEVDQAKQKERTLTTLITSSNQAWLTDGADITPRMDNGQLSPWQPEGERGRYTLGIMLEGVFQSAFSDSYNPLLAKAREEADAAKNKEKDASGDETKQKDGNKALEIPPFVSKSPESARLFLFSSAEFLADQTIQLTSSTERALYLNSLQLIQNAVDWSLEDRALLSIRSRSSFANTLIPMDQDTQAFWEYLNYVLAALGVALVYTLFRVMQRRRLQAWARMLNMEV
;
A
#
# COMPACT_ATOMS: atom_id res chain seq x y z
N LYS A 1 6.60 -8.88 6.02
CA LYS A 1 6.13 -7.95 4.98
C LYS A 1 4.62 -8.07 4.94
N THR A 2 3.91 -7.11 5.51
CA THR A 2 2.45 -7.15 5.64
C THR A 2 1.85 -5.97 4.89
N VAL A 3 0.89 -6.27 4.02
CA VAL A 3 0.10 -5.29 3.28
C VAL A 3 -1.31 -5.28 3.86
N ALA A 4 -1.75 -4.11 4.30
CA ALA A 4 -3.14 -3.90 4.68
C ALA A 4 -3.92 -3.32 3.51
N MET A 5 -5.16 -3.78 3.31
CA MET A 5 -6.08 -3.27 2.31
C MET A 5 -7.33 -2.69 2.99
N LEU A 6 -7.61 -1.42 2.76
CA LEU A 6 -8.91 -0.81 3.01
C LEU A 6 -9.69 -0.84 1.69
N VAL A 7 -10.71 -1.69 1.64
CA VAL A 7 -11.59 -1.88 0.48
C VAL A 7 -13.04 -1.52 0.86
N PRO A 8 -13.91 -1.20 -0.12
CA PRO A 8 -15.30 -0.91 0.17
C PRO A 8 -16.02 -2.12 0.78
N GLU A 9 -16.90 -1.86 1.75
CA GLU A 9 -17.78 -2.89 2.29
C GLU A 9 -18.71 -3.39 1.19
N GLN A 10 -18.81 -4.70 1.08
CA GLN A 10 -19.75 -5.32 0.16
C GLN A 10 -21.17 -5.18 0.71
N PRO A 11 -22.14 -4.73 -0.11
CA PRO A 11 -23.52 -4.62 0.34
C PRO A 11 -24.02 -5.99 0.81
N GLN A 12 -24.78 -6.00 1.91
CA GLN A 12 -25.38 -7.21 2.46
C GLN A 12 -26.89 -7.26 2.19
N GLY A 13 -27.45 -8.47 2.12
CA GLY A 13 -28.88 -8.70 1.96
C GLY A 13 -29.32 -9.00 0.53
N PRO A 14 -30.64 -9.23 0.31
CA PRO A 14 -31.19 -9.73 -0.95
C PRO A 14 -30.98 -8.79 -2.14
N TYR A 15 -30.71 -7.50 -1.89
CA TYR A 15 -30.46 -6.51 -2.94
C TYR A 15 -28.98 -6.33 -3.31
N ALA A 16 -28.05 -6.99 -2.60
CA ALA A 16 -26.61 -6.90 -2.85
C ALA A 16 -26.20 -7.33 -4.27
N GLN A 17 -26.97 -8.24 -4.88
CA GLN A 17 -26.73 -8.73 -6.25
C GLN A 17 -27.01 -7.68 -7.33
N PHE A 18 -27.79 -6.64 -7.02
CA PHE A 18 -28.22 -5.64 -8.01
C PHE A 18 -27.32 -4.40 -8.07
N ASN A 19 -26.52 -4.13 -7.04
CA ASN A 19 -25.52 -3.07 -7.07
C ASN A 19 -24.26 -3.48 -6.28
N PRO A 20 -23.42 -4.38 -6.81
CA PRO A 20 -22.23 -4.83 -6.11
C PRO A 20 -21.20 -3.70 -6.02
N ALA A 21 -20.59 -3.53 -4.85
CA ALA A 21 -19.41 -2.69 -4.72
C ALA A 21 -18.23 -3.29 -5.52
N PRO A 22 -17.26 -2.47 -5.96
CA PRO A 22 -16.07 -2.99 -6.64
C PRO A 22 -15.33 -3.97 -5.71
N SER A 23 -14.84 -5.05 -6.29
CA SER A 23 -14.08 -6.09 -5.59
C SER A 23 -12.64 -6.14 -6.10
N PHE A 24 -11.70 -6.52 -5.24
CA PHE A 24 -10.26 -6.46 -5.52
C PHE A 24 -9.57 -7.79 -5.24
N ASN A 25 -10.26 -8.92 -5.48
CA ASN A 25 -9.75 -10.24 -5.14
C ASN A 25 -8.55 -10.62 -6.01
N LEU A 26 -8.54 -10.22 -7.28
CA LEU A 26 -7.42 -10.50 -8.18
C LEU A 26 -6.15 -9.77 -7.70
N LEU A 27 -6.29 -8.51 -7.28
CA LEU A 27 -5.19 -7.75 -6.69
C LEU A 27 -4.71 -8.39 -5.38
N ARG A 28 -5.63 -8.77 -4.50
CA ARG A 28 -5.31 -9.44 -3.24
C ARG A 28 -4.54 -10.74 -3.49
N GLN A 29 -4.98 -11.56 -4.44
CA GLN A 29 -4.28 -12.79 -4.83
C GLN A 29 -2.89 -12.51 -5.38
N LYS A 30 -2.75 -11.50 -6.25
CA LYS A 30 -1.46 -11.09 -6.81
C LYS A 30 -0.47 -10.67 -5.72
N LEU A 31 -0.92 -9.88 -4.74
CA LEU A 31 -0.08 -9.42 -3.63
C LEU A 31 0.29 -10.55 -2.65
N MET A 32 -0.58 -11.56 -2.50
CA MET A 32 -0.31 -12.74 -1.68
C MET A 32 0.83 -13.62 -2.22
N GLU A 33 1.27 -13.42 -3.46
CA GLU A 33 2.44 -14.10 -4.01
C GLU A 33 3.74 -13.69 -3.28
N THR A 34 3.83 -12.46 -2.75
CA THR A 34 5.07 -11.90 -2.17
C THR A 34 4.91 -11.35 -0.74
N ALA A 35 3.69 -11.14 -0.25
CA ALA A 35 3.43 -10.56 1.07
C ALA A 35 2.21 -11.16 1.79
N THR A 36 2.16 -10.98 3.11
CA THR A 36 0.94 -11.27 3.89
C THR A 36 -0.06 -10.15 3.66
N VAL A 37 -1.26 -10.47 3.19
CA VAL A 37 -2.31 -9.47 2.92
C VAL A 37 -3.45 -9.61 3.92
N LYS A 38 -3.85 -8.51 4.55
CA LYS A 38 -5.01 -8.43 5.44
C LYS A 38 -5.90 -7.25 5.11
N GLU A 39 -7.20 -7.39 5.36
CA GLU A 39 -8.16 -6.30 5.18
C GLU A 39 -8.37 -5.56 6.51
N LEU A 40 -8.52 -4.23 6.44
CA LEU A 40 -8.77 -3.35 7.58
C LEU A 40 -9.91 -2.39 7.25
N ASP A 41 -10.74 -2.06 8.24
CA ASP A 41 -11.78 -1.01 8.10
C ASP A 41 -11.33 0.36 8.62
N LEU A 42 -10.27 0.41 9.43
CA LEU A 42 -9.73 1.60 10.12
C LEU A 42 -10.75 2.33 11.03
N LYS A 43 -11.88 1.70 11.38
CA LYS A 43 -12.94 2.31 12.21
C LYS A 43 -12.51 2.51 13.66
N ASP A 44 -11.46 1.84 14.09
CA ASP A 44 -10.82 2.03 15.39
C ASP A 44 -9.78 3.18 15.39
N GLY A 45 -9.53 3.79 14.23
CA GLY A 45 -8.58 4.90 14.07
C GLY A 45 -7.12 4.48 14.12
N LYS A 46 -6.82 3.18 13.94
CA LYS A 46 -5.46 2.65 14.04
C LYS A 46 -5.12 1.76 12.84
N VAL A 47 -3.86 1.87 12.42
CA VAL A 47 -3.24 0.87 11.56
C VAL A 47 -2.36 -0.01 12.46
N PRO A 48 -2.53 -1.35 12.46
CA PRO A 48 -1.71 -2.25 13.25
C PRO A 48 -0.20 -2.09 12.96
N ALA A 49 0.63 -2.21 14.01
CA ALA A 49 2.07 -1.94 13.91
C ALA A 49 2.85 -2.93 13.02
N ASP A 50 2.28 -4.10 12.74
CA ASP A 50 2.85 -5.11 11.84
C ASP A 50 2.60 -4.81 10.35
N VAL A 51 1.86 -3.75 10.02
CA VAL A 51 1.58 -3.31 8.64
C VAL A 51 2.75 -2.46 8.12
N ASP A 52 3.28 -2.85 6.96
CA ASP A 52 4.36 -2.13 6.29
C ASP A 52 3.83 -1.17 5.21
N VAL A 53 2.75 -1.57 4.52
CA VAL A 53 2.12 -0.83 3.43
C VAL A 53 0.60 -0.84 3.60
N LEU A 54 -0.04 0.32 3.43
CA LEU A 54 -1.49 0.48 3.47
C LEU A 54 -2.02 0.82 2.08
N LEU A 55 -2.87 -0.04 1.52
CA LEU A 55 -3.61 0.19 0.29
C LEU A 55 -5.00 0.73 0.65
N VAL A 56 -5.35 1.89 0.12
CA VAL A 56 -6.68 2.52 0.24
C VAL A 56 -7.33 2.50 -1.14
N LEU A 57 -8.29 1.60 -1.33
CA LEU A 57 -8.89 1.31 -2.62
C LEU A 57 -10.37 1.73 -2.64
N ALA A 58 -10.73 2.50 -3.67
CA ALA A 58 -12.09 2.98 -3.90
C ALA A 58 -12.77 3.61 -2.65
N PRO A 59 -12.08 4.46 -1.86
CA PRO A 59 -12.65 5.04 -0.64
C PRO A 59 -13.98 5.74 -0.93
N ARG A 60 -14.88 5.68 0.05
CA ARG A 60 -16.19 6.33 0.02
C ARG A 60 -16.45 6.87 1.42
N GLU A 61 -16.65 8.19 1.51
CA GLU A 61 -17.05 8.87 2.75
C GLU A 61 -16.23 8.46 3.98
N LEU A 62 -14.89 8.39 3.84
CA LEU A 62 -14.03 8.03 4.97
C LEU A 62 -14.25 9.00 6.13
N SER A 63 -14.55 8.44 7.30
CA SER A 63 -14.69 9.20 8.53
C SER A 63 -13.38 9.89 8.89
N GLU A 64 -13.48 10.96 9.65
CA GLU A 64 -12.31 11.69 10.13
C GLU A 64 -11.33 10.79 10.92
N LEU A 65 -11.86 9.82 11.67
CA LEU A 65 -11.06 8.86 12.41
C LEU A 65 -10.26 7.91 11.48
N GLN A 66 -10.85 7.49 10.36
CA GLN A 66 -10.15 6.70 9.35
C GLN A 66 -9.10 7.55 8.63
N GLN A 67 -9.41 8.81 8.32
CA GLN A 67 -8.44 9.76 7.76
C GLN A 67 -7.26 9.96 8.70
N TYR A 68 -7.51 10.09 10.01
CA TYR A 68 -6.48 10.18 11.04
C TYR A 68 -5.61 8.91 11.10
N ALA A 69 -6.20 7.72 10.95
CA ALA A 69 -5.45 6.47 10.90
C ALA A 69 -4.47 6.44 9.71
N ILE A 70 -4.92 6.85 8.52
CA ILE A 70 -4.11 6.93 7.30
C ILE A 70 -3.00 7.98 7.48
N ASP A 71 -3.34 9.16 7.98
CA ASP A 71 -2.41 10.24 8.23
C ASP A 71 -1.29 9.81 9.18
N GLN A 72 -1.64 9.27 10.35
CA GLN A 72 -0.65 8.87 11.34
C GLN A 72 0.17 7.67 10.91
N PHE A 73 -0.36 6.80 10.06
CA PHE A 73 0.43 5.75 9.44
C PHE A 73 1.50 6.33 8.51
N LEU A 74 1.15 7.31 7.67
CA LEU A 74 2.11 8.03 6.83
C LEU A 74 3.13 8.81 7.68
N MET A 75 2.69 9.51 8.73
CA MET A 75 3.57 10.27 9.64
C MET A 75 4.58 9.38 10.37
N ARG A 76 4.25 8.13 10.64
CA ARG A 76 5.20 7.16 11.23
C ARG A 76 6.20 6.59 10.21
N GLY A 77 6.19 7.09 8.98
CA GLY A 77 7.04 6.61 7.90
C GLY A 77 6.42 5.44 7.13
N GLY A 78 5.12 5.16 7.31
CA GLY A 78 4.35 4.19 6.53
C GLY A 78 4.33 4.52 5.04
N THR A 79 4.02 3.52 4.21
CA THR A 79 3.76 3.74 2.78
C THR A 79 2.27 3.61 2.51
N VAL A 80 1.64 4.69 2.05
CA VAL A 80 0.23 4.70 1.67
C VAL A 80 0.13 4.64 0.16
N LEU A 81 -0.60 3.65 -0.36
CA LEU A 81 -0.99 3.58 -1.76
C LEU A 81 -2.47 3.81 -1.87
N MET A 82 -2.87 4.86 -2.59
CA MET A 82 -4.26 5.26 -2.72
C MET A 82 -4.70 5.16 -4.16
N ALA A 83 -5.79 4.44 -4.39
CA ALA A 83 -6.50 4.42 -5.66
C ALA A 83 -7.90 5.02 -5.39
N ALA A 84 -8.07 6.30 -5.72
CA ALA A 84 -9.24 7.08 -5.37
C ALA A 84 -9.76 7.84 -6.59
N SER A 85 -11.08 8.00 -6.67
CA SER A 85 -11.74 8.76 -7.72
C SER A 85 -12.94 9.49 -7.13
N PRO A 86 -13.24 10.72 -7.61
CA PRO A 86 -14.48 11.43 -7.29
C PRO A 86 -15.70 10.82 -8.00
N PHE A 87 -15.53 9.75 -8.78
CA PHE A 87 -16.62 9.03 -9.44
C PHE A 87 -16.72 7.59 -8.95
N ALA A 88 -17.95 7.10 -8.83
CA ALA A 88 -18.27 5.68 -8.75
C ALA A 88 -18.89 5.26 -10.09
N THR A 89 -18.40 4.17 -10.66
CA THR A 89 -18.91 3.66 -11.93
C THR A 89 -19.80 2.45 -11.70
N GLU A 90 -21.03 2.53 -12.19
CA GLU A 90 -21.99 1.44 -12.17
C GLU A 90 -22.05 0.83 -13.56
N LEU A 91 -21.48 -0.37 -13.67
CA LEU A 91 -21.54 -1.17 -14.89
C LEU A 91 -22.52 -2.32 -14.71
N THR A 92 -23.61 -2.29 -15.48
CA THR A 92 -24.55 -3.40 -15.59
C THR A 92 -24.51 -3.97 -17.00
N ALA A 93 -25.18 -5.11 -17.21
CA ALA A 93 -25.32 -5.70 -18.55
C ALA A 93 -26.05 -4.79 -19.56
N ARG A 94 -26.70 -3.71 -19.11
CA ARG A 94 -27.54 -2.83 -19.94
C ARG A 94 -27.24 -1.34 -19.80
N SER A 95 -26.45 -0.94 -18.81
CA SER A 95 -26.16 0.46 -18.51
C SER A 95 -24.74 0.63 -18.03
N LEU A 96 -24.18 1.79 -18.34
CA LEU A 96 -22.91 2.26 -17.81
C LEU A 96 -23.15 3.69 -17.34
N ALA A 97 -22.89 3.97 -16.07
CA ALA A 97 -23.07 5.30 -15.51
C ALA A 97 -21.90 5.64 -14.60
N ALA A 98 -21.49 6.91 -14.59
CA ALA A 98 -20.64 7.45 -13.55
C ALA A 98 -21.51 8.32 -12.64
N THR A 99 -21.26 8.25 -11.34
CA THR A 99 -21.90 9.14 -10.36
C THR A 99 -20.83 9.78 -9.52
N GLU A 100 -20.95 11.08 -9.27
CA GLU A 100 -20.05 11.75 -8.34
C GLU A 100 -20.22 11.17 -6.93
N LYS A 101 -19.10 10.99 -6.24
CA LYS A 101 -19.05 10.62 -4.83
C LYS A 101 -17.96 11.38 -4.12
N ASP A 102 -18.13 11.52 -2.81
CA ASP A 102 -17.07 11.99 -1.94
C ASP A 102 -16.29 10.78 -1.39
N THR A 103 -14.97 10.89 -1.45
CA THR A 103 -14.05 9.89 -0.90
C THR A 103 -13.83 10.10 0.59
N GLY A 104 -14.04 11.32 1.08
CA GLY A 104 -13.65 11.77 2.41
C GLY A 104 -12.18 12.21 2.47
N LEU A 105 -11.41 12.10 1.39
CA LEU A 105 -9.97 12.39 1.38
C LEU A 105 -9.64 13.73 0.74
N GLU A 106 -10.63 14.47 0.22
CA GLU A 106 -10.43 15.70 -0.55
C GLU A 106 -9.64 16.74 0.25
N LYS A 107 -10.03 16.97 1.50
CA LYS A 107 -9.35 17.92 2.40
C LYS A 107 -7.94 17.44 2.77
N TRP A 108 -7.81 16.16 3.09
CA TRP A 108 -6.52 15.56 3.46
C TRP A 108 -5.52 15.62 2.29
N LEU A 109 -5.92 15.24 1.08
CA LEU A 109 -5.12 15.34 -0.13
C LEU A 109 -4.72 16.81 -0.41
N ALA A 110 -5.65 17.75 -0.28
CA ALA A 110 -5.36 19.17 -0.48
C ALA A 110 -4.31 19.72 0.51
N GLN A 111 -4.31 19.25 1.76
CA GLN A 111 -3.26 19.57 2.73
C GLN A 111 -1.90 19.00 2.29
N GLN A 112 -1.89 17.80 1.69
CA GLN A 112 -0.68 17.23 1.09
C GLN A 112 -0.28 17.87 -0.25
N GLY A 113 -1.08 18.82 -0.77
CA GLY A 113 -0.82 19.53 -2.02
C GLY A 113 -1.24 18.73 -3.26
N LEU A 114 -2.19 17.81 -3.11
CA LEU A 114 -2.73 16.97 -4.17
C LEU A 114 -4.23 17.26 -4.34
N THR A 115 -4.73 17.25 -5.57
CA THR A 115 -6.15 17.38 -5.85
C THR A 115 -6.52 16.47 -7.02
N ILE A 116 -7.59 15.68 -6.86
CA ILE A 116 -8.20 14.95 -7.97
C ILE A 116 -9.41 15.77 -8.43
N LYS A 117 -9.41 16.25 -9.67
CA LYS A 117 -10.55 17.04 -10.17
C LYS A 117 -11.78 16.17 -10.32
N LYS A 118 -12.95 16.76 -10.10
CA LYS A 118 -14.26 16.17 -10.42
C LYS A 118 -14.55 16.26 -11.92
N GLN A 119 -13.63 15.73 -12.72
CA GLN A 119 -13.70 15.61 -14.18
C GLN A 119 -13.12 14.27 -14.59
N LEU A 120 -13.55 13.71 -15.71
CA LEU A 120 -12.96 12.50 -16.26
C LEU A 120 -12.01 12.85 -17.40
N VAL A 121 -10.92 12.09 -17.49
CA VAL A 121 -9.99 12.15 -18.61
C VAL A 121 -10.46 11.20 -19.69
N ALA A 122 -10.66 11.74 -20.89
CA ALA A 122 -10.91 10.98 -22.11
C ALA A 122 -9.69 11.07 -23.03
N ASP A 123 -9.30 9.96 -23.66
CA ASP A 123 -8.09 9.88 -24.47
C ASP A 123 -8.33 9.14 -25.79
N PRO A 124 -7.88 9.65 -26.95
CA PRO A 124 -7.90 8.88 -28.19
C PRO A 124 -7.02 7.62 -28.15
N MET A 125 -5.99 7.59 -27.30
CA MET A 125 -5.21 6.39 -27.00
C MET A 125 -5.92 5.58 -25.91
N ASN A 126 -6.78 4.67 -26.32
CA ASN A 126 -7.62 3.89 -25.41
C ASN A 126 -7.69 2.40 -25.74
N SER A 127 -8.10 1.63 -24.74
CA SER A 127 -8.46 0.22 -24.87
C SER A 127 -9.93 0.08 -25.30
N ARG A 128 -10.23 -1.02 -25.99
CA ARG A 128 -11.59 -1.29 -26.48
C ARG A 128 -12.51 -1.77 -25.38
N PHE A 129 -13.75 -1.29 -25.40
CA PHE A 129 -14.82 -1.67 -24.48
C PHE A 129 -15.82 -2.62 -25.17
N PRO A 130 -16.06 -3.83 -24.61
CA PRO A 130 -17.00 -4.79 -25.18
C PRO A 130 -18.45 -4.42 -24.82
N VAL A 131 -19.27 -4.12 -25.81
CA VAL A 131 -20.70 -3.78 -25.64
C VAL A 131 -21.58 -4.84 -26.30
N PRO A 132 -22.57 -5.41 -25.60
CA PRO A 132 -23.59 -6.24 -26.22
C PRO A 132 -24.54 -5.37 -27.04
N VAL A 133 -24.67 -5.66 -28.32
CA VAL A 133 -25.62 -4.99 -29.22
C VAL A 133 -26.63 -5.99 -29.75
N THR A 134 -27.90 -5.58 -29.79
CA THR A 134 -28.99 -6.40 -30.31
C THR A 134 -29.23 -6.06 -31.77
N ARG A 135 -28.95 -7.00 -32.67
CA ARG A 135 -29.21 -6.89 -34.11
C ARG A 135 -30.47 -7.67 -34.47
N ARG A 136 -31.42 -7.02 -35.14
CA ARG A 136 -32.60 -7.69 -35.71
C ARG A 136 -32.32 -8.10 -37.15
N MET A 137 -32.44 -9.40 -37.45
CA MET A 137 -32.37 -9.92 -38.83
C MET A 137 -33.52 -10.89 -39.08
N GLY A 138 -34.32 -10.63 -40.11
CA GLY A 138 -35.39 -11.55 -40.53
C GLY A 138 -36.43 -11.86 -39.44
N GLY A 139 -36.74 -10.91 -38.56
CA GLY A 139 -37.66 -11.12 -37.43
C GLY A 139 -37.04 -11.75 -36.17
N PHE A 140 -35.79 -12.21 -36.24
CA PHE A 140 -35.03 -12.73 -35.10
C PHE A 140 -34.14 -11.66 -34.47
N GLN A 141 -33.95 -11.73 -33.16
CA GLN A 141 -32.99 -10.88 -32.42
C GLN A 141 -31.73 -11.69 -32.13
N PHE A 142 -30.59 -11.18 -32.57
CA PHE A 142 -29.27 -11.72 -32.28
C PHE A 142 -28.53 -10.74 -31.37
N GLN A 143 -27.92 -11.25 -30.32
CA GLN A 143 -27.03 -10.47 -29.47
C GLN A 143 -25.59 -10.75 -29.91
N GLU A 144 -24.89 -9.72 -30.39
CA GLU A 144 -23.46 -9.80 -30.71
C GLU A 144 -22.69 -8.85 -29.80
N VAL A 145 -21.44 -9.20 -29.46
CA VAL A 145 -20.55 -8.31 -28.72
C VAL A 145 -19.74 -7.50 -29.74
N ARG A 146 -19.79 -6.18 -29.63
CA ARG A 146 -18.94 -5.27 -30.42
C ARG A 146 -17.88 -4.65 -29.53
N LEU A 147 -16.66 -4.57 -30.05
CA LEU A 147 -15.55 -3.87 -29.41
C LEU A 147 -15.54 -2.43 -29.90
N LEU A 148 -15.72 -1.47 -29.00
CA LEU A 148 -15.82 -0.05 -29.31
C LEU A 148 -14.63 0.70 -28.72
N ASP A 149 -14.08 1.66 -29.47
CA ASP A 149 -13.07 2.56 -28.91
C ASP A 149 -13.73 3.40 -27.80
N TYR A 150 -13.10 3.40 -26.63
CA TYR A 150 -13.70 3.91 -25.40
C TYR A 150 -12.71 4.83 -24.66
N PRO A 151 -12.77 6.15 -24.89
CA PRO A 151 -11.76 7.11 -24.42
C PRO A 151 -11.51 7.13 -22.92
N PHE A 152 -12.45 6.65 -22.10
CA PHE A 152 -12.28 6.57 -20.65
C PHE A 152 -11.46 5.36 -20.18
N PHE A 153 -11.10 4.44 -21.07
CA PHE A 153 -10.14 3.36 -20.82
C PHE A 153 -8.79 3.75 -21.39
N ILE A 154 -8.12 4.68 -20.72
CA ILE A 154 -6.88 5.30 -21.20
C ILE A 154 -5.78 4.24 -21.28
N ASP A 155 -5.19 4.08 -22.46
CA ASP A 155 -4.15 3.10 -22.73
C ASP A 155 -2.76 3.73 -22.60
N ALA A 156 -2.20 3.64 -21.39
CA ALA A 156 -0.87 4.16 -21.09
C ALA A 156 0.20 3.15 -21.52
N ARG A 157 1.03 3.55 -22.49
CA ARG A 157 2.19 2.80 -23.00
C ARG A 157 3.35 3.76 -23.21
N ASP A 158 4.55 3.21 -23.33
CA ASP A 158 5.76 3.94 -23.74
C ASP A 158 5.98 5.20 -22.88
N ASP A 159 5.91 6.39 -23.48
CA ASP A 159 6.12 7.71 -22.89
C ASP A 159 5.01 8.18 -21.93
N ARG A 160 3.93 7.40 -21.80
CA ARG A 160 2.84 7.61 -20.83
C ARG A 160 3.06 6.83 -19.52
N LEU A 161 4.02 5.90 -19.53
CA LEU A 161 4.53 5.21 -18.34
C LEU A 161 5.96 5.68 -18.08
N ASN A 162 6.27 6.07 -16.86
CA ASN A 162 7.60 6.59 -16.55
C ASN A 162 8.66 5.46 -16.64
N GLN A 163 9.51 5.51 -17.66
CA GLN A 163 10.54 4.47 -17.90
C GLN A 163 11.76 4.59 -16.97
N ASP A 164 11.90 5.71 -16.26
CA ASP A 164 12.96 5.93 -15.27
C ASP A 164 12.56 5.40 -13.88
N SER A 165 11.26 5.24 -13.63
CA SER A 165 10.75 4.72 -12.36
C SER A 165 10.76 3.18 -12.34
N PRO A 166 11.34 2.53 -11.31
CA PRO A 166 11.35 1.07 -11.20
C PRO A 166 9.94 0.47 -11.07
N ILE A 167 8.94 1.29 -10.73
CA ILE A 167 7.55 0.86 -10.56
C ILE A 167 6.87 0.60 -11.91
N THR A 168 7.14 1.46 -12.89
CA THR A 168 6.50 1.45 -14.22
C THR A 168 7.42 0.95 -15.33
N LYS A 169 8.73 0.94 -15.10
CA LYS A 169 9.72 0.42 -16.04
C LYS A 169 9.45 -1.04 -16.38
N GLY A 170 9.43 -1.36 -17.66
CA GLY A 170 9.22 -2.73 -18.15
C GLY A 170 7.75 -3.16 -18.18
N LEU A 171 6.81 -2.35 -17.70
CA LEU A 171 5.39 -2.55 -17.98
C LEU A 171 5.13 -2.16 -19.45
N PRO A 172 4.62 -3.09 -20.29
CA PRO A 172 4.36 -2.76 -21.68
C PRO A 172 3.15 -1.82 -21.83
N GLN A 173 2.20 -1.91 -20.90
CA GLN A 173 0.91 -1.25 -21.00
C GLN A 173 0.18 -1.23 -19.65
N VAL A 174 -0.58 -0.16 -19.35
CA VAL A 174 -1.57 -0.12 -18.26
C VAL A 174 -2.83 0.60 -18.75
N THR A 175 -4.00 -0.02 -18.57
CA THR A 175 -5.29 0.63 -18.86
C THR A 175 -5.81 1.34 -17.62
N MET A 176 -5.87 2.67 -17.63
CA MET A 176 -6.49 3.46 -16.57
C MET A 176 -7.97 3.69 -16.90
N ALA A 177 -8.85 2.96 -16.21
CA ALA A 177 -10.30 3.06 -16.40
C ALA A 177 -10.90 4.22 -15.58
N TRP A 178 -11.66 5.10 -16.23
CA TRP A 178 -12.41 6.21 -15.62
C TRP A 178 -11.56 7.06 -14.67
N ALA A 179 -10.38 7.46 -15.13
CA ALA A 179 -9.44 8.24 -14.36
C ALA A 179 -9.77 9.74 -14.39
N SER A 180 -9.53 10.40 -13.27
CA SER A 180 -9.60 11.86 -13.14
C SER A 180 -8.20 12.49 -13.21
N PRO A 181 -8.05 13.78 -13.57
CA PRO A 181 -6.74 14.40 -13.59
C PRO A 181 -6.29 14.75 -12.16
N ILE A 182 -5.01 14.47 -11.87
CA ILE A 182 -4.34 14.85 -10.62
C ILE A 182 -3.62 16.19 -10.83
N GLU A 183 -3.96 17.17 -10.01
CA GLU A 183 -3.21 18.41 -9.86
C GLU A 183 -2.27 18.33 -8.65
N VAL A 184 -1.08 18.89 -8.82
CA VAL A 184 -0.04 18.93 -7.79
C VAL A 184 0.36 20.37 -7.53
N ASP A 185 0.21 20.80 -6.28
CA ASP A 185 0.75 22.07 -5.78
C ASP A 185 2.26 21.92 -5.55
N GLN A 186 3.05 22.41 -6.51
CA GLN A 186 4.51 22.36 -6.49
C GLN A 186 5.12 23.10 -5.29
N ALA A 187 4.44 24.13 -4.76
CA ALA A 187 4.95 24.88 -3.62
C ALA A 187 4.97 24.04 -2.33
N LYS A 188 4.10 23.03 -2.24
CA LYS A 188 4.00 22.08 -1.11
C LYS A 188 4.89 20.85 -1.24
N GLN A 189 5.59 20.67 -2.37
CA GLN A 189 6.45 19.49 -2.58
C GLN A 189 7.94 19.77 -2.35
N LYS A 190 8.32 20.89 -1.73
CA LYS A 190 9.73 21.29 -1.58
C LYS A 190 10.59 20.33 -0.74
N GLU A 191 9.99 19.63 0.23
CA GLU A 191 10.67 18.61 1.05
C GLU A 191 10.38 17.18 0.56
N ARG A 192 9.92 17.03 -0.69
CA ARG A 192 9.49 15.75 -1.26
C ARG A 192 9.97 15.60 -2.70
N THR A 193 10.26 14.38 -3.09
CA THR A 193 10.49 14.00 -4.49
C THR A 193 9.15 13.61 -5.11
N LEU A 194 8.69 14.38 -6.09
CA LEU A 194 7.52 14.04 -6.91
C LEU A 194 7.97 13.24 -8.13
N THR A 195 7.44 12.03 -8.27
CA THR A 195 7.62 11.20 -9.46
C THR A 195 6.26 10.98 -10.11
N THR A 196 6.08 11.48 -11.32
CA THR A 196 4.92 11.12 -12.15
C THR A 196 5.10 9.69 -12.65
N LEU A 197 4.11 8.83 -12.45
CA LEU A 197 4.14 7.42 -12.86
C LEU A 197 3.38 7.20 -14.16
N ILE A 198 2.18 7.78 -14.26
CA ILE A 198 1.26 7.56 -15.38
C ILE A 198 0.67 8.89 -15.84
N THR A 199 0.65 9.10 -17.15
CA THR A 199 -0.06 10.22 -17.78
C THR A 199 -0.97 9.74 -18.91
N SER A 200 -1.92 10.58 -19.32
CA SER A 200 -2.61 10.45 -20.60
C SER A 200 -1.68 10.78 -21.78
N SER A 201 -2.19 10.65 -23.01
CA SER A 201 -1.58 11.21 -24.21
C SER A 201 -1.70 12.74 -24.23
N ASN A 202 -1.01 13.37 -25.18
CA ASN A 202 -1.11 14.82 -25.44
C ASN A 202 -2.38 15.21 -26.23
N GLN A 203 -3.23 14.25 -26.59
CA GLN A 203 -4.51 14.48 -27.28
C GLN A 203 -5.71 14.17 -26.38
N ALA A 204 -5.47 13.90 -25.10
CA ALA A 204 -6.53 13.72 -24.13
C ALA A 204 -7.28 15.04 -23.88
N TRP A 205 -8.47 14.93 -23.31
CA TRP A 205 -9.32 16.05 -22.95
C TRP A 205 -10.09 15.74 -21.67
N LEU A 206 -10.64 16.78 -21.05
CA LEU A 206 -11.47 16.65 -19.85
C LEU A 206 -12.95 16.71 -20.23
N THR A 207 -13.76 15.90 -19.56
CA THR A 207 -15.21 16.02 -19.57
C THR A 207 -15.72 16.32 -18.16
N ASP A 208 -16.68 17.24 -18.09
CA ASP A 208 -17.43 17.55 -16.87
C ASP A 208 -18.56 16.53 -16.63
N GLY A 209 -18.88 15.71 -17.64
CA GLY A 209 -20.05 14.86 -17.69
C GLY A 209 -19.84 13.46 -17.10
N ALA A 210 -20.81 13.05 -16.29
CA ALA A 210 -21.05 11.66 -15.89
C ALA A 210 -21.55 10.75 -17.04
N ASP A 211 -21.85 11.30 -18.23
CA ASP A 211 -22.25 10.52 -19.40
C ASP A 211 -21.05 9.84 -20.05
N ILE A 212 -20.73 8.70 -19.49
CA ILE A 212 -19.68 7.80 -19.95
C ILE A 212 -20.26 6.69 -20.86
N THR A 213 -21.50 6.82 -21.32
CA THR A 213 -22.19 5.76 -22.09
C THR A 213 -21.83 5.86 -23.57
N PRO A 214 -21.39 4.77 -24.22
CA PRO A 214 -21.27 4.74 -25.68
C PRO A 214 -22.62 5.02 -26.36
N ARG A 215 -22.69 6.10 -27.15
CA ARG A 215 -23.93 6.51 -27.82
C ARG A 215 -24.06 5.86 -29.19
N MET A 216 -25.23 5.31 -29.50
CA MET A 216 -25.52 4.73 -30.80
C MET A 216 -26.47 5.64 -31.59
N ASP A 217 -26.10 6.01 -32.81
CA ASP A 217 -26.92 6.74 -33.76
C ASP A 217 -27.22 5.86 -34.99
N ASN A 218 -28.50 5.63 -35.27
CA ASN A 218 -28.97 4.76 -36.37
C ASN A 218 -28.29 3.37 -36.42
N GLY A 219 -27.94 2.81 -35.25
CA GLY A 219 -27.26 1.50 -35.14
C GLY A 219 -25.75 1.54 -35.39
N GLN A 220 -25.16 2.74 -35.55
CA GLN A 220 -23.71 2.97 -35.58
C GLN A 220 -23.24 3.68 -34.31
N LEU A 221 -21.99 3.50 -33.93
CA LEU A 221 -21.41 4.22 -32.79
C LEU A 221 -21.24 5.69 -33.17
N SER A 222 -21.82 6.59 -32.36
CA SER A 222 -21.55 8.01 -32.46
C SER A 222 -20.11 8.27 -31.97
N PRO A 223 -19.26 8.98 -32.74
CA PRO A 223 -17.90 9.24 -32.31
C PRO A 223 -17.89 10.14 -31.07
N TRP A 224 -16.97 9.86 -30.15
CA TRP A 224 -16.69 10.75 -29.04
C TRP A 224 -16.16 12.08 -29.55
N GLN A 225 -16.83 13.17 -29.19
CA GLN A 225 -16.38 14.50 -29.54
C GLN A 225 -15.51 15.06 -28.42
N PRO A 226 -14.29 15.50 -28.74
CA PRO A 226 -13.45 16.24 -27.82
C PRO A 226 -14.13 17.48 -27.27
N GLU A 227 -14.00 17.69 -25.97
CA GLU A 227 -14.47 18.88 -25.28
C GLU A 227 -13.26 19.67 -24.76
N GLY A 228 -13.34 21.00 -24.80
CA GLY A 228 -12.32 21.87 -24.21
C GLY A 228 -10.91 21.72 -24.82
N GLU A 229 -9.90 22.02 -24.00
CA GLU A 229 -8.50 22.01 -24.41
C GLU A 229 -7.92 20.59 -24.44
N ARG A 230 -7.06 20.33 -25.43
CA ARG A 230 -6.29 19.10 -25.49
C ARG A 230 -5.04 19.21 -24.65
N GLY A 231 -4.74 18.18 -23.89
CA GLY A 231 -3.57 18.19 -23.03
C GLY A 231 -3.14 16.82 -22.55
N ARG A 232 -1.99 16.80 -21.88
CA ARG A 232 -1.51 15.65 -21.12
C ARG A 232 -1.90 15.83 -19.66
N TYR A 233 -2.55 14.83 -19.09
CA TYR A 233 -3.04 14.83 -17.71
C TYR A 233 -2.34 13.76 -16.89
N THR A 234 -2.04 14.09 -15.64
CA THR A 234 -1.43 13.17 -14.68
C THR A 234 -2.49 12.25 -14.09
N LEU A 235 -2.24 10.93 -14.12
CA LEU A 235 -3.18 9.90 -13.67
C LEU A 235 -2.63 9.08 -12.48
N GLY A 236 -1.31 9.06 -12.31
CA GLY A 236 -0.65 8.36 -11.23
C GLY A 236 0.65 9.05 -10.83
N ILE A 237 0.88 9.20 -9.52
CA ILE A 237 2.10 9.82 -8.96
C ILE A 237 2.60 9.05 -7.73
N MET A 238 3.86 9.31 -7.38
CA MET A 238 4.48 8.95 -6.12
C MET A 238 5.13 10.19 -5.52
N LEU A 239 4.87 10.43 -4.24
CA LEU A 239 5.61 11.37 -3.40
C LEU A 239 6.44 10.58 -2.40
N GLU A 240 7.70 10.95 -2.27
CA GLU A 240 8.61 10.41 -1.26
C GLU A 240 9.30 11.56 -0.52
N GLY A 241 9.42 11.45 0.80
CA GLY A 241 10.05 12.49 1.60
C GLY A 241 9.22 12.83 2.82
N VAL A 242 9.24 14.11 3.17
CA VAL A 242 8.71 14.58 4.44
C VAL A 242 7.30 15.12 4.28
N PHE A 243 6.37 14.55 5.04
CA PHE A 243 4.98 14.95 5.09
C PHE A 243 4.65 15.69 6.38
N GLN A 244 3.66 16.58 6.30
CA GLN A 244 3.10 17.28 7.45
C GLN A 244 1.72 16.71 7.72
N SER A 245 1.42 16.43 8.98
CA SER A 245 0.11 15.88 9.37
C SER A 245 -0.99 16.88 9.03
N ALA A 246 -2.10 16.34 8.54
CA ALA A 246 -3.36 17.04 8.36
C ALA A 246 -4.01 17.48 9.69
N PHE A 247 -3.57 16.87 10.79
CA PHE A 247 -4.12 16.97 12.13
C PHE A 247 -3.13 17.67 13.07
N SER A 248 -3.55 17.94 14.30
CA SER A 248 -2.72 18.56 15.33
C SER A 248 -2.86 17.82 16.66
N ASP A 249 -1.87 17.96 17.53
CA ASP A 249 -1.89 17.33 18.86
C ASP A 249 -3.08 17.83 19.71
N SER A 250 -3.47 19.10 19.52
CA SER A 250 -4.64 19.71 20.15
C SER A 250 -5.98 19.12 19.69
N TYR A 251 -6.00 18.48 18.52
CA TYR A 251 -7.20 17.93 17.90
C TYR A 251 -6.91 16.53 17.33
N ASN A 252 -7.01 15.55 18.22
CA ASN A 252 -6.76 14.14 17.96
C ASN A 252 -8.08 13.34 18.02
N PRO A 253 -8.64 12.93 16.87
CA PRO A 253 -9.91 12.18 16.81
C PRO A 253 -9.90 10.89 17.64
N LEU A 254 -8.74 10.24 17.80
CA LEU A 254 -8.61 9.02 18.59
C LEU A 254 -8.75 9.31 20.10
N LEU A 255 -8.21 10.44 20.57
CA LEU A 255 -8.41 10.90 21.95
C LEU A 255 -9.86 11.32 22.19
N ALA A 256 -10.52 11.96 21.22
CA ALA A 256 -11.93 12.32 21.31
C ALA A 256 -12.81 11.07 21.48
N LYS A 257 -12.64 10.06 20.60
CA LYS A 257 -13.35 8.78 20.70
C LYS A 257 -13.10 8.07 22.04
N ALA A 258 -11.86 8.02 22.50
CA ALA A 258 -11.54 7.39 23.79
C ALA A 258 -12.22 8.09 24.99
N ARG A 259 -12.38 9.42 24.94
CA ARG A 259 -13.14 10.17 25.96
C ARG A 259 -14.63 9.85 25.89
N GLU A 260 -15.21 9.83 24.69
CA GLU A 260 -16.62 9.48 24.49
C GLU A 260 -16.93 8.06 24.99
N GLU A 261 -16.08 7.09 24.69
CA GLU A 261 -16.22 5.70 25.18
C GLU A 261 -16.11 5.62 26.71
N ALA A 262 -15.17 6.36 27.31
CA ALA A 262 -15.02 6.41 28.76
C ALA A 262 -16.22 7.06 29.47
N ASP A 263 -16.81 8.10 28.88
CA ASP A 263 -17.99 8.78 29.43
C ASP A 263 -19.26 7.93 29.23
N ALA A 264 -19.38 7.22 28.11
CA ALA A 264 -20.45 6.26 27.88
C ALA A 264 -20.40 5.07 28.87
N ALA A 265 -19.20 4.58 29.21
CA ALA A 265 -19.02 3.53 30.21
C ALA A 265 -19.45 3.99 31.62
N LYS A 266 -19.07 5.21 32.02
CA LYS A 266 -19.48 5.81 33.31
C LYS A 266 -20.99 6.01 33.42
N ASN A 267 -21.68 6.33 32.32
CA ASN A 267 -23.13 6.50 32.32
C ASN A 267 -23.86 5.15 32.44
N LYS A 268 -23.35 4.08 31.80
CA LYS A 268 -23.90 2.73 31.95
C LYS A 268 -23.74 2.16 33.36
N GLU A 269 -22.67 2.50 34.08
CA GLU A 269 -22.49 2.12 35.48
C GLU A 269 -23.44 2.87 36.43
N LYS A 270 -23.87 4.09 36.09
CA LYS A 270 -24.85 4.84 36.89
C LYS A 270 -26.29 4.32 36.71
N ASP A 271 -26.65 3.87 35.51
CA ASP A 271 -27.97 3.30 35.22
C ASP A 271 -28.15 1.87 35.75
N ALA A 272 -27.05 1.16 36.08
CA ALA A 272 -27.04 -0.18 36.66
C ALA A 272 -26.98 -0.20 38.19
N SER A 273 -27.46 0.86 38.85
CA SER A 273 -27.59 0.95 40.31
C SER A 273 -28.71 0.03 40.83
N GLY A 274 -28.45 -1.28 40.81
CA GLY A 274 -29.35 -2.30 41.34
C GLY A 274 -28.97 -3.73 40.94
N ASP A 275 -27.74 -4.17 41.21
CA ASP A 275 -27.46 -5.37 42.02
C ASP A 275 -25.94 -5.59 42.12
N GLU A 276 -25.44 -5.84 43.33
CA GLU A 276 -24.04 -6.15 43.58
C GLU A 276 -23.74 -7.60 43.20
N THR A 277 -22.93 -7.83 42.16
CA THR A 277 -21.79 -8.76 42.09
C THR A 277 -21.54 -9.22 40.64
N LYS A 278 -20.40 -8.80 40.07
CA LYS A 278 -19.37 -9.70 39.50
C LYS A 278 -18.24 -8.90 38.84
N GLN A 279 -17.05 -9.14 39.40
CA GLN A 279 -15.76 -9.31 38.73
C GLN A 279 -15.28 -8.19 37.78
N LYS A 280 -14.36 -7.39 38.35
CA LYS A 280 -13.34 -6.63 37.63
C LYS A 280 -12.60 -7.55 36.66
N ASP A 281 -12.83 -7.38 35.37
CA ASP A 281 -11.90 -7.79 34.33
C ASP A 281 -11.32 -6.55 33.65
N GLY A 282 -10.01 -6.42 33.82
CA GLY A 282 -9.07 -5.67 32.98
C GLY A 282 -9.54 -4.33 32.42
N ASN A 283 -9.26 -3.26 33.16
CA ASN A 283 -9.07 -1.93 32.58
C ASN A 283 -7.90 -2.01 31.58
N LYS A 284 -8.17 -2.45 30.34
CA LYS A 284 -7.25 -2.27 29.21
C LYS A 284 -7.18 -0.77 29.01
N ALA A 285 -6.21 -0.13 29.66
CA ALA A 285 -5.86 1.24 29.37
C ALA A 285 -5.69 1.31 27.85
N LEU A 286 -6.54 2.10 27.19
CA LEU A 286 -6.45 2.30 25.75
C LEU A 286 -5.05 2.84 25.48
N GLU A 287 -4.16 2.00 24.96
CA GLU A 287 -2.84 2.43 24.50
C GLU A 287 -3.08 3.33 23.29
N ILE A 288 -3.05 4.64 23.52
CA ILE A 288 -3.17 5.64 22.47
C ILE A 288 -1.74 5.93 22.00
N PRO A 289 -1.39 5.58 20.76
CA PRO A 289 -0.07 5.89 20.23
C PRO A 289 0.16 7.41 20.25
N PRO A 290 1.40 7.86 20.48
CA PRO A 290 1.72 9.28 20.43
C PRO A 290 1.39 9.85 19.04
N PHE A 291 0.93 11.10 19.04
CA PHE A 291 0.70 11.86 17.82
C PHE A 291 2.04 12.22 17.16
N VAL A 292 2.11 12.11 15.84
CA VAL A 292 3.27 12.46 15.04
C VAL A 292 2.86 13.56 14.05
N SER A 293 3.49 14.72 14.16
CA SER A 293 3.17 15.91 13.34
C SER A 293 3.87 15.92 11.98
N LYS A 294 5.00 15.22 11.85
CA LYS A 294 5.87 15.26 10.68
C LYS A 294 6.45 13.88 10.40
N SER A 295 6.48 13.47 9.14
CA SER A 295 7.03 12.17 8.74
C SER A 295 8.55 12.18 8.59
N PRO A 296 9.21 11.01 8.68
CA PRO A 296 10.58 10.85 8.20
C PRO A 296 10.64 10.94 6.66
N GLU A 297 11.85 11.11 6.12
CA GLU A 297 12.12 11.17 4.67
C GLU A 297 11.75 9.88 3.92
N SER A 298 11.67 8.75 4.61
CA SER A 298 11.31 7.45 4.01
C SER A 298 9.80 7.26 3.80
N ALA A 299 8.97 8.21 4.24
CA ALA A 299 7.53 8.13 4.06
C ALA A 299 7.18 8.26 2.58
N ARG A 300 6.15 7.53 2.14
CA ARG A 300 5.75 7.46 0.73
C ARG A 300 4.25 7.50 0.57
N LEU A 301 3.80 8.27 -0.40
CA LEU A 301 2.40 8.37 -0.80
C LEU A 301 2.29 8.13 -2.32
N PHE A 302 1.60 7.07 -2.70
CA PHE A 302 1.19 6.83 -4.07
C PHE A 302 -0.26 7.27 -4.24
N LEU A 303 -0.55 7.95 -5.35
CA LEU A 303 -1.91 8.34 -5.70
C LEU A 303 -2.20 7.97 -7.15
N PHE A 304 -3.21 7.12 -7.34
CA PHE A 304 -3.80 6.78 -8.64
C PHE A 304 -5.23 7.32 -8.66
N SER A 305 -5.60 7.99 -9.75
CA SER A 305 -6.87 8.73 -9.85
C SER A 305 -8.08 7.89 -10.27
N SER A 306 -7.97 6.57 -10.11
CA SER A 306 -9.08 5.63 -10.24
C SER A 306 -8.75 4.36 -9.47
N ALA A 307 -9.75 3.74 -8.86
CA ALA A 307 -9.65 2.38 -8.34
C ALA A 307 -10.14 1.34 -9.35
N GLU A 308 -10.91 1.76 -10.36
CA GLU A 308 -11.60 0.86 -11.27
C GLU A 308 -10.63 0.05 -12.14
N PHE A 309 -9.44 0.58 -12.41
CA PHE A 309 -8.40 -0.17 -13.13
C PHE A 309 -7.86 -1.39 -12.38
N LEU A 310 -8.15 -1.49 -11.07
CA LEU A 310 -7.81 -2.61 -10.20
C LEU A 310 -9.02 -3.48 -9.84
N ALA A 311 -10.24 -3.03 -10.16
CA ALA A 311 -11.46 -3.73 -9.82
C ALA A 311 -11.60 -5.01 -10.67
N ASP A 312 -11.98 -6.11 -10.02
CA ASP A 312 -12.13 -7.42 -10.66
C ASP A 312 -13.08 -7.36 -11.86
N GLN A 313 -14.19 -6.62 -11.73
CA GLN A 313 -15.20 -6.46 -12.79
C GLN A 313 -14.62 -5.80 -14.05
N THR A 314 -13.84 -4.73 -13.87
CA THR A 314 -13.21 -3.99 -14.97
C THR A 314 -12.08 -4.79 -15.61
N ILE A 315 -11.27 -5.49 -14.81
CA ILE A 315 -10.23 -6.40 -15.32
C ILE A 315 -10.85 -7.56 -16.11
N GLN A 316 -11.93 -8.17 -15.63
CA GLN A 316 -12.64 -9.23 -16.35
C GLN A 316 -13.24 -8.72 -17.66
N LEU A 317 -13.85 -7.54 -17.64
CA LEU A 317 -14.42 -6.92 -18.83
C LEU A 317 -13.36 -6.67 -19.90
N THR A 318 -12.24 -6.07 -19.52
CA THR A 318 -11.15 -5.74 -20.44
C THR A 318 -10.39 -6.98 -20.92
N SER A 319 -10.11 -7.95 -20.03
CA SER A 319 -9.41 -9.21 -20.36
C SER A 319 -10.17 -10.14 -21.30
N SER A 320 -11.49 -10.00 -21.41
CA SER A 320 -12.30 -10.75 -22.38
C SER A 320 -11.93 -10.44 -23.85
N THR A 321 -11.28 -9.29 -24.08
CA THR A 321 -10.97 -8.78 -25.43
C THR A 321 -9.55 -9.17 -25.89
N GLU A 322 -8.55 -9.13 -24.99
CA GLU A 322 -7.16 -9.53 -25.24
C GLU A 322 -6.54 -10.21 -24.00
N ARG A 323 -6.53 -11.56 -23.95
CA ARG A 323 -6.26 -12.40 -22.76
C ARG A 323 -4.95 -12.14 -21.98
N ALA A 324 -3.94 -11.48 -22.56
CA ALA A 324 -2.60 -11.37 -21.97
C ALA A 324 -2.25 -9.99 -21.37
N LEU A 325 -2.99 -8.93 -21.69
CA LEU A 325 -2.52 -7.55 -21.48
C LEU A 325 -2.97 -6.92 -20.14
N TYR A 326 -3.96 -7.49 -19.46
CA TYR A 326 -4.69 -6.78 -18.39
C TYR A 326 -4.27 -7.12 -16.96
N LEU A 327 -3.26 -7.99 -16.77
CA LEU A 327 -2.67 -8.21 -15.44
C LEU A 327 -1.58 -7.17 -15.11
N ASN A 328 -1.22 -6.31 -16.06
CA ASN A 328 -0.19 -5.29 -15.85
C ASN A 328 -0.61 -4.22 -14.84
N SER A 329 -1.91 -3.95 -14.67
CA SER A 329 -2.42 -3.08 -13.60
C SER A 329 -2.14 -3.69 -12.22
N LEU A 330 -2.29 -5.01 -12.08
CA LEU A 330 -1.95 -5.72 -10.85
C LEU A 330 -0.43 -5.75 -10.63
N GLN A 331 0.34 -5.96 -11.71
CA GLN A 331 1.80 -5.94 -11.66
C GLN A 331 2.33 -4.55 -11.26
N LEU A 332 1.72 -3.47 -11.73
CA LEU A 332 2.06 -2.11 -11.31
C LEU A 332 1.98 -1.93 -9.79
N ILE A 333 0.88 -2.39 -9.19
CA ILE A 333 0.70 -2.29 -7.73
C ILE A 333 1.66 -3.22 -7.00
N GLN A 334 1.90 -4.43 -7.52
CA GLN A 334 2.92 -5.32 -6.97
C GLN A 334 4.31 -4.67 -7.01
N ASN A 335 4.72 -4.06 -8.13
CA ASN A 335 5.99 -3.34 -8.25
C ASN A 335 6.09 -2.19 -7.24
N ALA A 336 5.02 -1.41 -7.07
CA ALA A 336 4.97 -0.33 -6.08
C ALA A 336 5.12 -0.85 -4.64
N VAL A 337 4.45 -1.95 -4.32
CA VAL A 337 4.53 -2.61 -3.01
C VAL A 337 5.93 -3.19 -2.78
N ASP A 338 6.47 -3.93 -3.74
CA ASP A 338 7.78 -4.58 -3.64
C ASP A 338 8.89 -3.53 -3.50
N TRP A 339 8.88 -2.48 -4.34
CA TRP A 339 9.81 -1.36 -4.22
C TRP A 339 9.71 -0.66 -2.85
N SER A 340 8.49 -0.53 -2.32
CA SER A 340 8.26 0.05 -0.99
C SER A 340 8.81 -0.81 0.15
N LEU A 341 8.79 -2.13 -0.01
CA LEU A 341 9.24 -3.09 1.00
C LEU A 341 10.74 -3.40 0.91
N GLU A 342 11.32 -3.37 -0.29
CA GLU A 342 12.76 -3.62 -0.50
C GLU A 342 13.62 -2.48 0.01
N ASP A 343 13.25 -1.23 -0.26
CA ASP A 343 14.02 -0.11 0.27
C ASP A 343 13.97 -0.06 1.80
N ARG A 344 12.86 -0.46 2.44
CA ARG A 344 12.84 -0.67 3.90
C ARG A 344 13.84 -1.72 4.36
N ALA A 345 14.02 -2.81 3.64
CA ALA A 345 15.02 -3.81 3.99
C ALA A 345 16.43 -3.21 3.93
N LEU A 346 16.73 -2.42 2.89
CA LEU A 346 17.99 -1.70 2.74
C LEU A 346 18.19 -0.62 3.82
N LEU A 347 17.14 0.15 4.13
CA LEU A 347 17.12 1.12 5.23
C LEU A 347 17.31 0.43 6.59
N SER A 348 16.72 -0.74 6.81
CA SER A 348 16.90 -1.51 8.05
C SER A 348 18.33 -2.06 8.19
N ILE A 349 19.01 -2.34 7.07
CA ILE A 349 20.44 -2.71 7.07
C ILE A 349 21.29 -1.47 7.35
N ARG A 350 20.94 -0.31 6.76
CA ARG A 350 21.61 0.97 7.02
C ARG A 350 21.42 1.42 8.48
N SER A 351 20.25 1.21 9.08
CA SER A 351 19.95 1.54 10.47
C SER A 351 20.47 0.50 11.47
N ARG A 352 20.66 -0.77 11.07
CA ARG A 352 21.42 -1.77 11.85
C ARG A 352 22.91 -1.41 11.96
N SER A 353 23.45 -0.60 11.06
CA SER A 353 24.78 0.04 11.25
C SER A 353 24.74 1.21 12.25
N SER A 354 23.55 1.70 12.62
CA SER A 354 23.34 2.75 13.63
C SER A 354 22.80 2.22 14.97
N PHE A 355 22.46 0.93 15.06
CA PHE A 355 21.96 0.27 16.28
C PHE A 355 22.58 -1.12 16.49
N ALA A 356 23.87 -1.26 16.25
CA ALA A 356 24.68 -2.28 16.91
C ALA A 356 25.18 -1.77 18.28
N ASN A 357 24.30 -1.18 19.09
CA ASN A 357 24.53 -1.08 20.54
C ASN A 357 23.89 -2.30 21.20
N THR A 358 24.52 -3.46 21.02
CA THR A 358 24.17 -4.73 21.67
C THR A 358 25.24 -5.20 22.65
N LEU A 359 26.08 -4.30 23.14
CA LEU A 359 26.87 -4.56 24.33
C LEU A 359 26.54 -3.47 25.35
N ILE A 360 26.06 -3.91 26.52
CA ILE A 360 26.07 -3.10 27.73
C ILE A 360 27.54 -2.65 27.88
N PRO A 361 27.85 -1.35 27.88
CA PRO A 361 29.23 -0.92 28.07
C PRO A 361 29.71 -1.46 29.42
N MET A 362 30.65 -2.40 29.38
CA MET A 362 31.35 -2.88 30.56
C MET A 362 32.31 -1.80 31.00
N ASP A 363 32.37 -1.55 32.31
CA ASP A 363 33.34 -0.67 32.91
C ASP A 363 34.76 -1.11 32.53
N GLN A 364 35.66 -0.16 32.25
CA GLN A 364 37.00 -0.44 31.67
C GLN A 364 37.79 -1.43 32.54
N ASP A 365 37.62 -1.35 33.86
CA ASP A 365 38.25 -2.23 34.83
C ASP A 365 37.74 -3.68 34.73
N THR A 366 36.44 -3.85 34.43
CA THR A 366 35.84 -5.19 34.29
C THR A 366 36.30 -5.86 32.98
N GLN A 367 36.40 -5.08 31.90
CA GLN A 367 36.89 -5.58 30.62
C GLN A 367 38.35 -6.04 30.73
N ALA A 368 39.21 -5.22 31.34
CA ALA A 368 40.62 -5.56 31.54
C ALA A 368 40.79 -6.84 32.37
N PHE A 369 40.01 -7.01 33.45
CA PHE A 369 40.06 -8.22 34.27
C PHE A 369 39.81 -9.49 33.47
N TRP A 370 38.74 -9.53 32.66
CA TRP A 370 38.40 -10.71 31.86
C TRP A 370 39.42 -10.99 30.77
N GLU A 371 40.00 -9.95 30.18
CA GLU A 371 41.03 -10.11 29.15
C GLU A 371 42.32 -10.71 29.73
N TYR A 372 42.81 -10.17 30.85
CA TYR A 372 43.99 -10.71 31.53
C TYR A 372 43.75 -12.13 32.06
N LEU A 373 42.58 -12.40 32.63
CA LEU A 373 42.22 -13.74 33.10
C LEU A 373 42.32 -14.76 31.97
N ASN A 374 41.82 -14.42 30.79
CA ASN A 374 41.82 -15.33 29.65
C ASN A 374 43.24 -15.57 29.12
N TYR A 375 44.09 -14.54 29.07
CA TYR A 375 45.51 -14.70 28.71
C TYR A 375 46.27 -15.57 29.71
N VAL A 376 46.02 -15.41 31.01
CA VAL A 376 46.64 -16.24 32.05
C VAL A 376 46.20 -17.70 31.92
N LEU A 377 44.90 -17.96 31.71
CA LEU A 377 44.38 -19.30 31.50
C LEU A 377 44.96 -19.96 30.25
N ALA A 378 45.10 -19.21 29.16
CA ALA A 378 45.74 -19.70 27.94
C ALA A 378 47.22 -20.06 28.17
N ALA A 379 47.98 -19.20 28.87
CA ALA A 379 49.38 -19.46 29.21
C ALA A 379 49.55 -20.69 30.11
N LEU A 380 48.67 -20.84 31.11
CA LEU A 380 48.63 -22.03 31.98
C LEU A 380 48.30 -23.30 31.19
N GLY A 381 47.36 -23.23 30.25
CA GLY A 381 47.04 -24.34 29.36
C GLY A 381 48.25 -24.80 28.54
N VAL A 382 48.99 -23.86 27.94
CA VAL A 382 50.21 -24.17 27.18
C VAL A 382 51.30 -24.76 28.08
N ALA A 383 51.49 -24.20 29.28
CA ALA A 383 52.45 -24.73 30.25
C ALA A 383 52.10 -26.16 30.70
N LEU A 384 50.81 -26.45 30.87
CA LEU A 384 50.32 -27.78 31.24
C LEU A 384 50.58 -28.80 30.12
N VAL A 385 50.28 -28.43 28.87
CA VAL A 385 50.59 -29.29 27.70
C VAL A 385 52.09 -29.52 27.57
N TYR A 386 52.92 -28.48 27.73
CA TYR A 386 54.37 -28.60 27.66
C TYR A 386 54.95 -29.48 28.78
N THR A 387 54.45 -29.34 30.02
CA THR A 387 54.90 -30.17 31.15
C THR A 387 54.49 -31.62 30.99
N LEU A 388 53.26 -31.90 30.54
CA LEU A 388 52.81 -33.26 30.21
C LEU A 388 53.67 -33.88 29.10
N PHE A 389 53.93 -33.13 28.02
CA PHE A 389 54.78 -33.59 26.92
C PHE A 389 56.20 -33.92 27.41
N ARG A 390 56.79 -33.06 28.25
CA ARG A 390 58.14 -33.26 28.80
C ARG A 390 58.22 -34.47 29.75
N VAL A 391 57.18 -34.70 30.56
CA VAL A 391 57.09 -35.88 31.43
C VAL A 391 56.95 -37.16 30.60
N MET A 392 56.12 -37.15 29.56
CA MET A 392 55.98 -38.29 28.65
C MET A 392 57.28 -38.60 27.91
N GLN A 393 58.02 -37.60 27.43
CA GLN A 393 59.33 -37.82 26.82
C GLN A 393 60.35 -38.42 27.79
N ARG A 394 60.42 -37.92 29.04
CA ARG A 394 61.31 -38.49 30.06
C ARG A 394 60.96 -39.94 30.38
N ARG A 395 59.68 -40.27 30.47
CA ARG A 395 59.22 -41.66 30.67
C ARG A 395 59.57 -42.56 29.49
N ARG A 396 59.46 -42.07 28.25
CA ARG A 396 59.89 -42.80 27.04
C ARG A 396 61.40 -43.04 27.04
N LEU A 397 62.20 -42.03 27.36
CA LEU A 397 63.67 -42.17 27.46
C LEU A 397 64.10 -43.14 28.57
N GLN A 398 63.41 -43.14 29.72
CA GLN A 398 63.65 -44.13 30.78
C GLN A 398 63.24 -45.56 30.39
N ALA A 399 62.15 -45.72 29.61
CA ALA A 399 61.77 -47.02 29.08
C ALA A 399 62.79 -47.55 28.06
N TRP A 400 63.34 -46.67 27.22
CA TRP A 400 64.39 -47.02 26.25
C TRP A 400 65.72 -47.33 26.95
N ALA A 401 66.08 -46.59 28.02
CA ALA A 401 67.25 -46.88 28.83
C ALA A 401 67.15 -48.22 29.58
N ARG A 402 65.93 -48.66 29.97
CA ARG A 402 65.72 -50.01 30.53
C ARG A 402 65.86 -51.12 29.49
N MET A 403 65.47 -50.87 28.24
CA MET A 403 65.67 -51.81 27.13
C MET A 403 67.15 -51.93 26.74
N LEU A 404 67.94 -50.86 26.84
CA LEU A 404 69.39 -50.88 26.57
C LEU A 404 70.24 -51.43 27.73
N ASN A 405 69.69 -51.56 28.94
CA ASN A 405 70.37 -52.14 30.11
C ASN A 405 69.87 -53.55 30.48
N MET A 406 69.12 -54.21 29.59
CA MET A 406 68.84 -55.64 29.63
C MET A 406 69.30 -56.26 28.31
N GLU A 407 70.60 -56.51 28.21
CA GLU A 407 71.22 -57.66 27.52
C GLU A 407 72.74 -57.64 27.80
N VAL A 408 73.13 -58.30 28.89
CA VAL A 408 74.20 -59.31 28.92
C VAL A 408 73.55 -60.59 29.41
#